data_AF-A0A3D4R3X7-F1
#
_entry.id   AF-A0A3D4R3X7-F1
#
_cell.length_a   1.000
_cell.length_b   1.000
_cell.length_c   1.000
_cell.angle_alpha   90.00
_cell.angle_beta   90.00
_cell.angle_gamma   90.00
#
_symmetry.space_group_name_H-M   'P 1'
#
loop_
_entity.id
_entity.type
_entity.pdbx_description
1 polymer ?
#
loop_
_entity_poly.entity_id
_entity_poly.type
_entity_poly.pdbx_seq_one_letter_code
_entity_poly.pdbx_strand_id
1 'polypeptide(L)'
;MTRQDIEKEVRAIFLREFEVENPEPDVNLREAYGFDSIDAIELLLEIEKFLGSELTQAEKKKAMDIRTLNQIIDYIEMLAEKRQATAETK
;
A
#
# COMPACT_ATOMS: atom_id res chain seq x y z
N MET A 1 -8.31 1.70 12.26
CA MET A 1 -8.25 0.90 11.02
C MET A 1 -7.61 -0.43 11.36
N THR A 2 -8.19 -1.57 10.96
CA THR A 2 -7.62 -2.89 11.27
C THR A 2 -6.83 -3.43 10.08
N ARG A 3 -5.88 -4.34 10.32
CA ARG A 3 -5.14 -5.03 9.26
C ARG A 3 -6.03 -5.70 8.21
N GLN A 4 -7.17 -6.26 8.64
CA GLN A 4 -8.13 -6.89 7.75
C GLN A 4 -8.79 -5.88 6.80
N ASP A 5 -9.09 -4.67 7.28
CA ASP A 5 -9.61 -3.60 6.43
C ASP A 5 -8.58 -3.18 5.38
N ILE A 6 -7.31 -3.08 5.79
CA ILE A 6 -6.19 -2.74 4.90
C ILE A 6 -6.03 -3.81 3.83
N GLU A 7 -5.96 -5.08 4.22
CA GLU A 7 -5.82 -6.18 3.26
C GLU A 7 -6.97 -6.18 2.25
N LYS A 8 -8.21 -5.98 2.71
CA LYS A 8 -9.37 -5.93 1.83
C LYS A 8 -9.27 -4.78 0.83
N GLU A 9 -8.87 -3.60 1.28
CA GLU A 9 -8.70 -2.44 0.39
C GLU A 9 -7.54 -2.66 -0.59
N VAL A 10 -6.40 -3.16 -0.14
CA VAL A 10 -5.25 -3.44 -1.03
C VAL A 10 -5.65 -4.46 -2.10
N ARG A 11 -6.36 -5.54 -1.74
CA ARG A 11 -6.87 -6.50 -2.74
C ARG A 11 -7.86 -5.85 -3.71
N ALA A 12 -8.70 -4.93 -3.23
CA ALA A 12 -9.62 -4.19 -4.09
C ALA A 12 -8.87 -3.24 -5.05
N ILE A 13 -7.80 -2.58 -4.60
CA ILE A 13 -6.89 -1.77 -5.45
C ILE A 13 -6.29 -2.65 -6.54
N PHE A 14 -5.74 -3.81 -6.16
CA PHE A 14 -5.11 -4.72 -7.11
C PHE A 14 -6.06 -5.24 -8.17
N LEU A 15 -7.31 -5.52 -7.80
CA LEU A 15 -8.34 -5.93 -8.75
C LEU A 15 -8.73 -4.78 -9.70
N ARG A 16 -8.92 -3.56 -9.18
CA ARG A 16 -9.46 -2.43 -9.97
C ARG A 16 -8.43 -1.71 -10.84
N GLU A 17 -7.20 -1.54 -10.33
CA GLU A 17 -6.15 -0.76 -11.01
C GLU A 17 -5.18 -1.65 -11.79
N PHE A 18 -4.95 -2.89 -11.33
CA PHE A 18 -3.92 -3.78 -11.89
C PHE A 18 -4.50 -5.06 -12.49
N GLU A 19 -5.82 -5.24 -12.46
CA GLU A 19 -6.53 -6.44 -12.95
C GLU A 19 -6.01 -7.76 -12.32
N VAL A 20 -5.43 -7.69 -11.11
CA VAL A 20 -4.90 -8.84 -10.38
C VAL A 20 -5.94 -9.35 -9.39
N GLU A 21 -6.59 -10.44 -9.75
CA GLU A 21 -7.51 -11.15 -8.86
C GLU A 21 -6.75 -12.06 -7.87
N ASN A 22 -7.06 -11.93 -6.58
CA ASN A 22 -6.48 -12.73 -5.50
C ASN A 22 -4.94 -12.82 -5.52
N PRO A 23 -4.21 -11.69 -5.37
CA PRO A 23 -2.75 -11.71 -5.32
C PRO A 23 -2.24 -12.57 -4.16
N GLU A 24 -1.23 -13.37 -4.46
CA GLU A 24 -0.51 -14.19 -3.48
C GLU A 24 0.28 -13.28 -2.52
N PRO A 25 0.20 -13.47 -1.19
CA PRO A 25 0.70 -12.47 -0.24
C PRO A 25 2.22 -12.25 -0.25
N ASP A 26 2.99 -13.31 -0.53
CA ASP A 26 4.44 -13.37 -0.32
C ASP A 26 5.25 -13.47 -1.63
N VAL A 27 4.58 -13.45 -2.78
CA VAL A 27 5.29 -13.47 -4.07
C VAL A 27 5.88 -12.10 -4.40
N ASN A 28 6.96 -12.12 -5.17
CA ASN A 28 7.51 -10.90 -5.74
C ASN A 28 6.56 -10.37 -6.82
N LEU A 29 5.89 -9.25 -6.55
CA LEU A 29 4.86 -8.67 -7.42
C LEU A 29 5.39 -8.33 -8.80
N ARG A 30 6.66 -7.92 -8.91
CA ARG A 30 7.29 -7.62 -10.20
C ARG A 30 7.46 -8.85 -11.06
N GLU A 31 7.83 -9.97 -10.45
CA GLU A 31 8.09 -11.24 -11.16
C GLU A 31 6.80 -12.01 -11.42
N ALA A 32 5.86 -12.00 -10.48
CA ALA A 32 4.61 -12.75 -10.56
C ALA A 32 3.54 -12.04 -11.40
N TYR A 33 3.44 -10.72 -11.29
CA TYR A 33 2.35 -9.93 -11.88
C TYR A 33 2.84 -8.83 -12.83
N GLY A 34 4.15 -8.71 -13.07
CA GLY A 34 4.71 -7.67 -13.94
C GLY A 34 4.68 -6.27 -13.32
N PHE A 35 4.44 -6.16 -12.01
CA PHE A 35 4.29 -4.90 -11.29
C PHE A 35 5.53 -4.01 -11.46
N ASP A 36 5.38 -2.91 -12.17
CA ASP A 36 6.47 -2.03 -12.59
C ASP A 36 6.55 -0.72 -11.80
N SER A 37 7.40 0.21 -12.25
CA SER A 37 7.57 1.51 -11.59
C SER A 37 6.38 2.46 -11.75
N ILE A 38 5.57 2.30 -12.80
CA ILE A 38 4.35 3.06 -13.02
C ILE A 38 3.26 2.53 -12.08
N ASP A 39 3.11 1.20 -12.00
CA ASP A 39 2.17 0.57 -11.07
C ASP A 39 2.45 0.95 -9.62
N ALA A 40 3.73 1.04 -9.25
CA ALA A 40 4.14 1.49 -7.93
C ALA A 40 3.72 2.94 -7.63
N ILE A 41 3.75 3.83 -8.63
CA ILE A 41 3.31 5.22 -8.46
C ILE A 41 1.79 5.27 -8.28
N GLU A 42 1.03 4.54 -9.09
CA GLU A 42 -0.43 4.50 -8.96
C GLU A 42 -0.89 3.89 -7.64
N LEU A 43 -0.22 2.82 -7.18
CA LEU A 43 -0.48 2.24 -5.87
C LEU A 43 -0.25 3.28 -4.75
N LEU A 44 0.79 4.11 -4.84
CA LEU A 44 1.03 5.15 -3.85
C LEU A 44 -0.07 6.22 -3.84
N LEU A 45 -0.62 6.57 -5.01
CA LEU A 45 -1.74 7.50 -5.10
C LEU A 45 -3.02 6.90 -4.47
N GLU A 46 -3.30 5.62 -4.69
CA GLU A 46 -4.43 4.93 -4.05
C GLU A 46 -4.25 4.83 -2.53
N ILE A 47 -3.02 4.60 -2.05
CA ILE A 47 -2.68 4.60 -0.63
C ILE A 47 -2.91 5.99 -0.01
N GLU A 48 -2.53 7.07 -0.69
CA GLU A 48 -2.80 8.46 -0.25
C GLU A 48 -4.30 8.74 -0.12
N LYS A 49 -5.09 8.32 -1.12
CA LYS A 49 -6.57 8.43 -1.09
C LYS A 49 -7.16 7.64 0.06
N PHE A 50 -6.74 6.39 0.25
CA PHE A 50 -7.23 5.52 1.31
C PHE A 50 -6.94 6.10 2.70
N LEU A 51 -5.74 6.68 2.88
CA LEU A 51 -5.31 7.25 4.16
C LEU A 51 -5.72 8.72 4.33
N GLY A 52 -6.41 9.30 3.34
CA GLY A 52 -6.90 10.68 3.36
C GLY A 52 -5.80 11.73 3.52
N SER A 53 -4.57 11.42 3.10
CA SER A 53 -3.42 12.33 3.26
C SER A 53 -2.25 11.95 2.38
N GLU A 54 -1.50 12.97 1.95
CA GLU A 54 -0.32 12.83 1.11
C GLU A 54 0.81 12.09 1.84
N LEU A 55 1.58 11.29 1.10
CA LEU A 55 2.80 10.67 1.59
C LEU A 55 3.95 11.67 1.53
N THR A 56 4.74 11.72 2.59
CA THR A 56 5.98 12.49 2.61
C THR A 56 7.03 11.86 1.69
N GLN A 57 8.05 12.63 1.30
CA GLN A 57 9.16 12.12 0.49
C GLN A 57 9.87 10.92 1.13
N ALA A 58 10.01 10.91 2.46
CA ALA A 58 10.61 9.80 3.18
C ALA A 58 9.75 8.53 3.11
N GLU A 59 8.42 8.67 3.16
CA GLU A 59 7.47 7.58 3.05
C GLU A 59 7.46 7.01 1.63
N LYS A 60 7.47 7.87 0.60
CA LYS A 60 7.59 7.46 -0.81
C LYS A 60 8.88 6.69 -1.06
N LYS A 61 10.00 7.13 -0.48
CA LYS A 61 11.28 6.40 -0.59
C LYS A 61 11.22 5.00 0.03
N LYS A 62 10.56 4.84 1.19
CA LYS A 62 10.38 3.51 1.81
C LYS A 62 9.55 2.56 0.95
N ALA A 63 8.56 3.09 0.23
CA ALA A 63 7.74 2.27 -0.65
C ALA A 63 8.53 1.68 -1.83
N MET A 64 9.65 2.30 -2.24
CA MET A 64 10.48 1.80 -3.35
C MET A 64 11.13 0.43 -3.08
N ASP A 65 11.22 0.00 -1.82
CA ASP A 65 11.81 -1.27 -1.42
C ASP A 65 10.78 -2.41 -1.30
N ILE A 66 9.48 -2.09 -1.42
CA ILE A 66 8.39 -3.05 -1.28
C ILE A 66 8.30 -3.96 -2.51
N ARG A 67 8.16 -5.28 -2.27
CA ARG A 67 8.14 -6.33 -3.30
C ARG A 67 6.96 -7.28 -3.17
N THR A 68 6.31 -7.37 -2.01
CA THR A 68 5.22 -8.32 -1.76
C THR A 68 3.96 -7.61 -1.27
N LEU A 69 2.80 -8.27 -1.40
CA LEU A 69 1.52 -7.75 -0.92
C LEU A 69 1.54 -7.56 0.60
N ASN A 70 2.11 -8.50 1.35
CA ASN A 70 2.26 -8.40 2.79
C ASN A 70 3.04 -7.16 3.21
N GLN A 71 4.13 -6.84 2.48
CA GLN A 71 4.91 -5.62 2.74
C GLN A 71 4.12 -4.34 2.45
N ILE A 72 3.21 -4.34 1.44
CA ILE A 72 2.30 -3.21 1.19
C ILE A 72 1.36 -3.04 2.39
N ILE A 73 0.76 -4.14 2.88
CA ILE A 73 -0.16 -4.12 4.01
C ILE A 73 0.55 -3.59 5.27
N ASP A 74 1.74 -4.12 5.59
CA ASP A 74 2.56 -3.67 6.72
C ASP A 74 2.90 -2.18 6.62
N TYR A 75 3.23 -1.72 5.41
CA TYR A 75 3.54 -0.33 5.15
C TYR A 75 2.34 0.59 5.40
N ILE A 76 1.16 0.23 4.89
CA ILE A 76 -0.07 1.00 5.10
C ILE A 76 -0.46 1.02 6.59
N GLU A 77 -0.32 -0.12 7.28
CA GLU A 77 -0.59 -0.24 8.72
C GLU A 77 0.30 0.72 9.53
N MET A 78 1.61 0.69 9.30
CA MET A 78 2.56 1.60 9.93
C MET A 78 2.24 3.08 9.69
N LEU A 79 1.85 3.43 8.46
CA LEU A 79 1.46 4.80 8.14
C LEU A 79 0.15 5.22 8.82
N ALA A 80 -0.81 4.31 8.93
CA ALA A 80 -2.09 4.56 9.57
C ALA A 80 -1.93 4.79 11.08
N GLU A 81 -1.12 3.97 11.73
CA GLU A 81 -0.75 4.12 13.14
C GLU A 81 -0.07 5.47 13.38
N LYS A 82 0.90 5.83 12.53
CA LYS A 82 1.60 7.11 12.62
C LYS A 82 0.65 8.31 12.50
N ARG A 83 -0.34 8.23 11.61
CA ARG A 83 -1.36 9.29 11.45
C ARG A 83 -2.30 9.37 12.65
N GLN A 84 -2.72 8.23 13.21
CA GLN A 84 -3.52 8.20 14.44
C GLN A 84 -2.76 8.83 15.63
N ALA A 85 -1.49 8.45 15.83
CA ALA A 85 -0.65 9.03 16.89
C ALA A 85 -0.46 10.55 16.75
N THR A 86 -0.37 11.04 15.51
CA THR A 86 -0.24 12.49 15.25
C THR A 86 -1.54 13.24 15.52
N ALA A 87 -2.70 12.59 15.35
CA ALA A 87 -4.01 13.19 15.62
C ALA A 87 -4.33 13.27 17.13
N GLU A 88 -3.82 12.36 17.95
CA GLU A 88 -4.03 12.35 19.41
C GLU A 88 -3.12 13.34 20.17
N THR A 89 -2.05 13.82 19.53
CA THR A 89 -1.09 14.75 20.15
C THR A 89 -1.42 16.23 19.89
N LYS A 90 -2.56 16.53 19.25
CA LYS A 90 -2.94 17.87 18.79
C LYS A 90 -4.25 18.33 19.41
#